data_AF-A0A3N5I8X5-F1
#
_entry.id   AF-A0A3N5I8X5-F1
#
_cell.length_a   1.000
_cell.length_b   1.000
_cell.length_c   1.000
_cell.angle_alpha   90.00
_cell.angle_beta   90.00
_cell.angle_gamma   90.00
#
_symmetry.space_group_name_H-M   'P 1'
#
loop_
_entity.id
_entity.type
_entity.pdbx_description
1 polymer ?
#
loop_
_entity_poly.entity_id
_entity_poly.type
_entity_poly.pdbx_seq_one_letter_code
_entity_poly.pdbx_strand_id
1 'polypeptide(L)'
;MSTPPPADTRTTAEGRRLEETRARTAHWRRWGPYLAERQWGTVREDYSPDGMAWDAFSHDHARSRAYRWGEDGIAGISDNHGRLCFALALWNGHDSILKERIFGLTGSEGNHGEDAKDYYFYLDSTPTHSYMRALYKYPQAAFPYTTLAEENRRRDRRAPEYELIDTGVFDDDRYFDVTVEYAKATPEDVLVRIAVANRGPEPAEVHLLPTLWYRNTWSWEAGA
;
A
#
# COMPACT_ATOMS: atom_id res chain seq x y z
N MET A 1 -34.38 -10.82 -27.84
CA MET A 1 -33.93 -11.68 -26.73
C MET A 1 -34.11 -10.88 -25.45
N SER A 2 -34.95 -11.34 -24.51
CA SER A 2 -35.14 -10.68 -23.22
C SER A 2 -33.93 -10.93 -22.33
N THR A 3 -33.33 -9.87 -21.79
CA THR A 3 -32.28 -9.97 -20.77
C THR A 3 -32.83 -10.72 -19.57
N PRO A 4 -32.16 -11.77 -19.05
CA PRO A 4 -32.61 -12.45 -17.85
C PRO A 4 -32.68 -11.46 -16.68
N PRO A 5 -33.63 -11.63 -15.74
CA PRO A 5 -33.70 -10.78 -14.56
C PRO A 5 -32.38 -10.86 -13.79
N PRO A 6 -31.94 -9.76 -13.16
CA PRO A 6 -30.71 -9.76 -12.39
C PRO A 6 -30.78 -10.84 -11.31
N ALA A 7 -29.70 -11.62 -11.17
CA ALA A 7 -29.60 -12.64 -10.15
C ALA A 7 -29.81 -11.99 -8.76
N ASP A 8 -30.64 -12.61 -7.91
CA ASP A 8 -30.84 -12.12 -6.54
C ASP A 8 -29.53 -12.24 -5.78
N THR A 9 -28.85 -11.11 -5.59
CA THR A 9 -27.54 -11.03 -4.95
C THR A 9 -27.55 -11.62 -3.55
N ARG A 10 -28.69 -11.63 -2.85
CA ARG A 10 -28.86 -12.24 -1.52
C ARG A 10 -28.62 -13.75 -1.48
N THR A 11 -28.77 -14.42 -2.63
CA THR A 11 -28.54 -15.87 -2.73
C THR A 11 -27.06 -16.24 -2.91
N THR A 12 -26.23 -15.27 -3.27
CA THR A 12 -24.77 -15.47 -3.41
C THR A 12 -24.11 -15.59 -2.04
N ALA A 13 -22.89 -16.15 -1.99
CA ALA A 13 -22.10 -16.18 -0.75
C ALA A 13 -21.88 -14.76 -0.20
N GLU A 14 -21.57 -13.79 -1.06
CA GLU A 14 -21.36 -12.41 -0.64
C GLU A 14 -22.64 -11.74 -0.14
N GLY A 15 -23.78 -12.00 -0.77
CA GLY A 15 -25.09 -11.52 -0.31
C GLY A 15 -25.43 -12.01 1.10
N ARG A 16 -25.14 -13.28 1.40
CA ARG A 16 -25.28 -13.82 2.77
C ARG A 16 -24.38 -13.11 3.77
N ARG A 17 -23.09 -12.91 3.44
CA ARG A 17 -22.15 -12.18 4.32
C ARG A 17 -22.58 -10.73 4.56
N LEU A 18 -23.12 -10.07 3.53
CA LEU A 18 -23.68 -8.73 3.65
C LEU A 18 -24.88 -8.69 4.58
N GLU A 19 -25.77 -9.67 4.50
CA GLU A 19 -26.93 -9.78 5.39
C GLU A 19 -26.51 -10.07 6.82
N GLU A 20 -25.58 -11.00 7.05
CA GLU A 20 -25.00 -11.28 8.37
C GLU A 20 -24.31 -10.04 8.96
N THR A 21 -23.62 -9.25 8.11
CA THR A 21 -23.01 -7.98 8.52
C THR A 21 -24.07 -6.95 8.93
N ARG A 22 -25.18 -6.84 8.18
CA ARG A 22 -26.30 -5.93 8.49
C ARG A 22 -27.02 -6.34 9.78
N ALA A 23 -27.28 -7.64 9.93
CA ALA A 23 -27.90 -8.23 11.11
C ALA A 23 -26.97 -8.31 12.32
N ARG A 24 -25.67 -7.99 12.13
CA ARG A 24 -24.62 -8.06 13.16
C ARG A 24 -24.45 -9.46 13.77
N THR A 25 -24.72 -10.50 12.99
CA THR A 25 -24.48 -11.90 13.38
C THR A 25 -23.06 -12.35 13.05
N ALA A 26 -22.38 -11.67 12.12
CA ALA A 26 -20.98 -11.88 11.80
C ALA A 26 -20.29 -10.55 11.44
N HIS A 27 -19.03 -10.37 11.86
CA HIS A 27 -18.26 -9.13 11.66
C HIS A 27 -17.33 -9.21 10.46
N TRP A 28 -17.84 -9.50 9.27
CA TRP A 28 -16.99 -9.70 8.08
C TRP A 28 -16.08 -8.52 7.75
N ARG A 29 -16.50 -7.29 8.07
CA ARG A 29 -15.70 -6.06 7.87
C ARG A 29 -14.69 -5.79 8.98
N ARG A 30 -14.48 -6.70 9.95
CA ARG A 30 -13.47 -6.47 10.99
C ARG A 30 -12.08 -6.35 10.40
N TRP A 31 -11.70 -7.26 9.50
CA TRP A 31 -10.42 -7.21 8.80
C TRP A 31 -10.61 -6.67 7.39
N GLY A 32 -9.74 -5.77 6.94
CA GLY A 32 -9.88 -5.17 5.62
C GLY A 32 -8.66 -4.33 5.23
N PRO A 33 -8.68 -3.71 4.03
CA PRO A 33 -7.60 -2.90 3.51
C PRO A 33 -7.68 -1.50 4.12
N TYR A 34 -7.53 -1.42 5.44
CA TYR A 34 -7.65 -0.17 6.20
C TYR A 34 -6.29 0.50 6.47
N LEU A 35 -5.20 -0.12 6.01
CA LEU A 35 -3.88 0.50 5.97
C LEU A 35 -3.80 1.44 4.78
N ALA A 36 -3.18 2.61 4.99
CA ALA A 36 -2.79 3.45 3.87
C ALA A 36 -1.60 2.79 3.15
N GLU A 37 -1.41 3.07 1.87
CA GLU A 37 -0.16 2.68 1.21
C GLU A 37 0.97 3.68 1.54
N ARG A 38 0.59 4.89 1.98
CA ARG A 38 1.45 6.03 2.33
C ARG A 38 0.82 6.83 3.49
N GLN A 39 1.47 6.87 4.66
CA GLN A 39 1.00 7.60 5.85
C GLN A 39 1.88 8.82 6.21
N TRP A 40 3.13 8.83 5.75
CA TRP A 40 4.07 9.95 5.95
C TRP A 40 3.65 11.22 5.19
N GLY A 41 4.15 12.38 5.62
CA GLY A 41 3.87 13.67 4.98
C GLY A 41 2.39 14.04 4.95
N THR A 42 1.68 13.81 6.06
CA THR A 42 0.25 14.14 6.20
C THR A 42 0.01 15.13 7.32
N VAL A 43 -1.06 15.92 7.21
CA VAL A 43 -1.46 16.92 8.23
C VAL A 43 -1.64 16.31 9.63
N ARG A 44 -2.03 15.04 9.71
CA ARG A 44 -2.23 14.36 10.99
C ARG A 44 -0.90 14.02 11.68
N GLU A 45 0.16 13.79 10.92
CA GLU A 45 1.49 13.51 11.44
C GLU A 45 2.34 14.79 11.61
N ASP A 46 1.73 15.97 11.42
CA ASP A 46 2.41 17.24 11.61
C ASP A 46 2.50 17.63 13.08
N TYR A 47 3.74 17.76 13.55
CA TYR A 47 4.06 18.33 14.86
C TYR A 47 5.10 19.45 14.72
N SER A 48 5.28 19.97 13.51
CA SER A 48 6.18 21.09 13.25
C SER A 48 5.65 22.39 13.87
N PRO A 49 6.52 23.27 14.36
CA PRO A 49 6.11 24.53 14.96
C PRO A 49 5.51 25.52 13.95
N ASP A 50 5.78 25.33 12.66
CA ASP A 50 5.43 26.21 11.54
C ASP A 50 4.31 25.66 10.65
N GLY A 51 3.79 24.46 10.92
CA GLY A 51 2.66 23.87 10.18
C GLY A 51 3.05 23.30 8.80
N MET A 52 4.32 22.94 8.62
CA MET A 52 4.87 22.36 7.40
C MET A 52 4.72 20.83 7.40
N ALA A 53 3.49 20.33 7.46
CA ALA A 53 3.17 18.90 7.61
C ALA A 53 3.88 17.96 6.62
N TRP A 54 4.08 18.45 5.41
CA TRP A 54 4.62 17.71 4.28
C TRP A 54 6.12 17.44 4.44
N ASP A 55 6.84 18.34 5.11
CA ASP A 55 8.29 18.25 5.31
C ASP A 55 8.65 17.73 6.71
N ALA A 56 7.75 17.86 7.68
CA ALA A 56 7.97 17.48 9.09
C ALA A 56 8.18 15.96 9.29
N PHE A 57 7.46 15.16 8.52
CA PHE A 57 7.54 13.69 8.58
C PHE A 57 7.75 13.14 7.16
N SER A 58 9.01 13.20 6.70
CA SER A 58 9.39 12.75 5.37
C SER A 58 9.35 11.22 5.22
N HIS A 59 9.46 10.74 3.98
CA HIS A 59 9.65 9.32 3.68
C HIS A 59 10.87 8.71 4.39
N ASP A 60 11.92 9.50 4.65
CA ASP A 60 13.10 9.01 5.36
C ASP A 60 12.81 8.76 6.83
N HIS A 61 12.03 9.63 7.47
CA HIS A 61 11.57 9.43 8.84
C HIS A 61 10.59 8.25 8.98
N ALA A 62 9.79 7.99 7.94
CA ALA A 62 8.76 6.97 7.92
C ALA A 62 9.23 5.54 8.21
N ARG A 63 10.50 5.23 7.94
CA ARG A 63 11.08 3.91 8.21
C ARG A 63 11.64 3.77 9.63
N SER A 64 11.69 4.85 10.39
CA SER A 64 12.40 4.90 11.68
C SER A 64 11.56 5.48 12.81
N ARG A 65 10.32 5.89 12.54
CA ARG A 65 9.42 6.49 13.52
C ARG A 65 8.05 5.83 13.45
N ALA A 66 7.46 5.60 14.62
CA ALA A 66 6.08 5.15 14.70
C ALA A 66 5.11 6.27 14.28
N TYR A 67 4.06 5.89 13.57
CA TYR A 67 2.94 6.77 13.27
C TYR A 67 2.02 6.90 14.49
N ARG A 68 1.31 8.03 14.58
CA ARG A 68 0.37 8.28 15.69
C ARG A 68 -1.09 8.12 15.29
N TRP A 69 -1.44 8.46 14.04
CA TRP A 69 -2.83 8.54 13.61
C TRP A 69 -3.23 7.48 12.60
N GLY A 70 -2.28 6.72 12.09
CA GLY A 70 -2.49 5.68 11.10
C GLY A 70 -1.32 4.71 11.07
N GLU A 71 -1.26 3.91 10.04
CA GLU A 71 -0.16 3.01 9.69
C GLU A 71 -0.15 2.89 8.16
N ASP A 72 1.00 2.55 7.58
CA ASP A 72 1.10 2.22 6.17
C ASP A 72 1.72 0.84 5.91
N GLY A 73 1.46 0.31 4.72
CA GLY A 73 2.09 -0.93 4.29
C GLY A 73 1.58 -1.42 2.94
N ILE A 74 2.49 -1.91 2.10
CA ILE A 74 2.18 -2.37 0.73
C ILE A 74 1.17 -3.52 0.76
N ALA A 75 0.03 -3.31 0.09
CA ALA A 75 -1.06 -4.28 -0.01
C ALA A 75 -1.51 -4.82 1.36
N GLY A 76 -1.44 -3.97 2.38
CA GLY A 76 -1.65 -4.34 3.77
C GLY A 76 -3.11 -4.41 4.20
N ILE A 77 -3.37 -5.12 5.29
CA ILE A 77 -4.66 -5.18 5.98
C ILE A 77 -4.49 -4.85 7.45
N SER A 78 -5.58 -4.43 8.08
CA SER A 78 -5.66 -4.32 9.53
C SER A 78 -7.06 -4.65 10.03
N ASP A 79 -7.23 -4.75 11.35
CA ASP A 79 -8.55 -4.67 11.93
C ASP A 79 -9.14 -3.26 11.74
N ASN A 80 -10.46 -3.13 11.85
CA ASN A 80 -11.18 -1.89 11.58
C ASN A 80 -10.90 -0.74 12.57
N HIS A 81 -10.08 -0.96 13.59
CA HIS A 81 -9.53 0.09 14.45
C HIS A 81 -8.05 0.41 14.17
N GLY A 82 -7.41 -0.30 13.23
CA GLY A 82 -6.00 -0.16 12.90
C GLY A 82 -5.08 -0.52 14.07
N ARG A 83 -5.39 -1.59 14.82
CA ARG A 83 -4.61 -2.02 15.98
C ARG A 83 -3.59 -3.06 15.60
N LEU A 84 -4.00 -4.14 14.93
CA LEU A 84 -3.10 -5.16 14.39
C LEU A 84 -3.04 -5.01 12.87
N CYS A 85 -1.84 -4.88 12.36
CA CYS A 85 -1.54 -4.57 10.97
C CYS A 85 -0.73 -5.72 10.37
N PHE A 86 -0.98 -6.01 9.10
CA PHE A 86 -0.22 -6.95 8.29
C PHE A 86 0.10 -6.31 6.94
N ALA A 87 1.34 -6.38 6.49
CA ALA A 87 1.75 -5.95 5.15
C ALA A 87 3.06 -6.62 4.72
N LEU A 88 3.48 -6.33 3.49
CA LEU A 88 4.73 -6.84 2.94
C LEU A 88 5.87 -5.83 3.07
N ALA A 89 7.04 -6.34 3.43
CA ALA A 89 8.32 -5.71 3.17
C ALA A 89 9.09 -6.54 2.14
N LEU A 90 9.71 -5.87 1.18
CA LEU A 90 10.47 -6.48 0.08
C LEU A 90 11.90 -5.93 0.03
N TRP A 91 12.84 -6.72 -0.45
CA TRP A 91 14.18 -6.24 -0.76
C TRP A 91 14.74 -7.00 -1.97
N ASN A 92 15.17 -6.29 -3.00
CA ASN A 92 15.74 -6.85 -4.24
C ASN A 92 17.26 -7.10 -4.15
N GLY A 93 17.89 -6.88 -2.98
CA GLY A 93 19.35 -6.97 -2.81
C GLY A 93 20.11 -5.71 -3.24
N HIS A 94 19.43 -4.75 -3.85
CA HIS A 94 20.01 -3.53 -4.43
C HIS A 94 19.53 -2.23 -3.78
N ASP A 95 18.30 -2.22 -3.25
CA ASP A 95 17.74 -1.07 -2.55
C ASP A 95 18.54 -0.78 -1.27
N SER A 96 18.70 0.51 -0.96
CA SER A 96 19.34 0.95 0.29
C SER A 96 18.48 0.73 1.54
N ILE A 97 17.20 0.40 1.34
CA ILE A 97 16.19 0.20 2.39
C ILE A 97 15.24 -0.94 2.01
N LEU A 98 14.48 -1.43 2.98
CA LEU A 98 13.33 -2.28 2.69
C LEU A 98 12.24 -1.47 1.98
N LYS A 99 11.64 -2.07 0.96
CA LYS A 99 10.43 -1.56 0.30
C LYS A 99 9.21 -2.02 1.10
N GLU A 100 8.75 -1.17 2.00
CA GLU A 100 7.65 -1.47 2.95
C GLU A 100 6.39 -0.65 2.69
N ARG A 101 6.54 0.47 1.97
CA ARG A 101 5.49 1.47 1.74
C ARG A 101 5.68 2.12 0.37
N ILE A 102 4.60 2.72 -0.14
CA ILE A 102 4.65 3.43 -1.41
C ILE A 102 5.45 4.73 -1.25
N PHE A 103 6.38 4.93 -2.16
CA PHE A 103 7.12 6.16 -2.31
C PHE A 103 6.30 7.17 -3.11
N GLY A 104 6.52 8.44 -2.81
CA GLY A 104 5.86 9.53 -3.48
C GLY A 104 6.57 10.83 -3.19
N LEU A 105 6.04 11.89 -3.76
CA LEU A 105 6.50 13.26 -3.62
C LEU A 105 5.50 14.05 -2.78
N THR A 106 6.01 14.99 -1.99
CA THR A 106 5.16 15.99 -1.35
C THR A 106 4.69 17.03 -2.37
N GLY A 107 3.73 17.88 -1.98
CA GLY A 107 3.24 18.96 -2.83
C GLY A 107 4.31 19.98 -3.27
N SER A 108 5.41 20.12 -2.52
CA SER A 108 6.54 20.98 -2.88
C SER A 108 7.57 20.29 -3.77
N GLU A 109 7.54 18.95 -3.84
CA GLU A 109 8.46 18.13 -4.63
C GLU A 109 7.92 17.79 -6.02
N GLY A 110 6.60 17.61 -6.15
CA GLY A 110 5.95 17.36 -7.44
C GLY A 110 5.58 18.64 -8.17
N ASN A 111 5.76 18.67 -9.49
CA ASN A 111 5.39 19.81 -10.34
C ASN A 111 3.87 20.00 -10.48
N HIS A 112 3.07 18.97 -10.16
CA HIS A 112 1.61 19.00 -10.11
C HIS A 112 1.03 18.64 -8.73
N GLY A 113 1.85 18.59 -7.68
CA GLY A 113 1.42 18.34 -6.30
C GLY A 113 1.94 17.01 -5.74
N GLU A 114 1.20 16.44 -4.77
CA GLU A 114 1.52 15.11 -4.24
C GLU A 114 1.36 14.04 -5.31
N ASP A 115 2.31 13.11 -5.36
CA ASP A 115 2.41 12.18 -6.48
C ASP A 115 3.04 10.85 -6.05
N ALA A 116 2.39 9.73 -6.34
CA ALA A 116 2.89 8.41 -5.99
C ALA A 116 3.80 7.88 -7.10
N LYS A 117 5.02 7.47 -6.75
CA LYS A 117 6.04 7.06 -7.72
C LYS A 117 6.26 5.55 -7.79
N ASP A 118 5.23 4.79 -7.45
CA ASP A 118 5.20 3.34 -7.50
C ASP A 118 4.03 2.85 -8.34
N TYR A 119 4.15 1.63 -8.88
CA TYR A 119 3.06 0.99 -9.62
C TYR A 119 2.43 -0.12 -8.81
N TYR A 120 1.20 0.13 -8.39
CA TYR A 120 0.36 -0.78 -7.61
C TYR A 120 -1.08 -0.71 -8.09
N PHE A 121 -1.79 -1.83 -7.98
CA PHE A 121 -3.12 -1.99 -8.55
C PHE A 121 -4.00 -2.81 -7.61
N TYR A 122 -5.18 -2.27 -7.31
CA TYR A 122 -6.26 -3.04 -6.67
C TYR A 122 -7.01 -3.82 -7.75
N LEU A 123 -6.88 -5.15 -7.71
CA LEU A 123 -7.39 -6.02 -8.77
C LEU A 123 -8.79 -6.53 -8.46
N ASP A 124 -9.08 -6.85 -7.20
CA ASP A 124 -10.40 -7.32 -6.78
C ASP A 124 -10.61 -7.08 -5.27
N SER A 125 -11.86 -6.85 -4.87
CA SER A 125 -12.26 -6.74 -3.46
C SER A 125 -13.77 -6.89 -3.34
N THR A 126 -14.22 -7.87 -2.55
CA THR A 126 -15.66 -7.99 -2.24
C THR A 126 -16.08 -6.92 -1.20
N PRO A 127 -17.35 -6.50 -1.17
CA PRO A 127 -17.86 -5.52 -0.19
C PRO A 127 -17.65 -5.86 1.28
N THR A 128 -17.48 -7.13 1.62
CA THR A 128 -17.16 -7.62 2.96
C THR A 128 -15.68 -7.92 3.17
N HIS A 129 -14.85 -7.62 2.17
CA HIS A 129 -13.42 -7.95 2.13
C HIS A 129 -13.17 -9.45 2.36
N SER A 130 -14.12 -10.30 1.98
CA SER A 130 -13.99 -11.75 2.10
C SER A 130 -13.02 -12.32 1.07
N TYR A 131 -12.83 -11.60 -0.03
CA TYR A 131 -11.74 -11.79 -0.97
C TYR A 131 -11.18 -10.42 -1.34
N MET A 132 -9.85 -10.32 -1.39
CA MET A 132 -9.13 -9.12 -1.85
C MET A 132 -7.89 -9.55 -2.63
N ARG A 133 -7.55 -8.79 -3.67
CA ARG A 133 -6.37 -9.03 -4.48
C ARG A 133 -5.73 -7.71 -4.90
N ALA A 134 -4.43 -7.59 -4.67
CA ALA A 134 -3.62 -6.47 -5.10
C ALA A 134 -2.38 -6.96 -5.87
N LEU A 135 -1.83 -6.10 -6.72
CA LEU A 135 -0.59 -6.30 -7.44
C LEU A 135 0.33 -5.11 -7.18
N TYR A 136 1.58 -5.38 -6.81
CA TYR A 136 2.65 -4.41 -6.73
C TYR A 136 3.77 -4.78 -7.72
N LYS A 137 4.28 -3.80 -8.46
CA LYS A 137 5.41 -3.98 -9.38
C LYS A 137 6.70 -3.51 -8.72
N TYR A 138 7.60 -4.44 -8.47
CA TYR A 138 8.86 -4.16 -7.78
C TYR A 138 10.07 -4.34 -8.72
N PRO A 139 10.84 -3.29 -9.01
CA PRO A 139 12.00 -3.42 -9.89
C PRO A 139 13.09 -4.34 -9.33
N GLN A 140 13.80 -5.06 -10.21
CA GLN A 140 14.99 -5.81 -9.82
C GLN A 140 16.18 -4.89 -9.50
N ALA A 141 16.32 -3.79 -10.26
CA ALA A 141 17.33 -2.78 -10.00
C ALA A 141 16.95 -1.92 -8.77
N ALA A 142 17.95 -1.22 -8.22
CA ALA A 142 17.73 -0.28 -7.12
C ALA A 142 16.66 0.75 -7.49
N PHE A 143 15.70 0.95 -6.59
CA PHE A 143 14.60 1.88 -6.79
C PHE A 143 15.14 3.33 -6.83
N PRO A 144 14.79 4.13 -7.87
CA PRO A 144 15.46 5.40 -8.18
C PRO A 144 14.90 6.60 -7.37
N TYR A 145 14.86 6.50 -6.04
CA TYR A 145 14.27 7.50 -5.14
C TYR A 145 14.79 8.93 -5.40
N THR A 146 16.12 9.09 -5.43
CA THR A 146 16.77 10.41 -5.59
C THR A 146 16.47 11.02 -6.95
N THR A 147 16.59 10.24 -8.03
CA THR A 147 16.32 10.72 -9.39
C THR A 147 14.88 11.19 -9.54
N LEU A 148 13.92 10.42 -9.00
CA LEU A 148 12.50 10.79 -9.01
C LEU A 148 12.25 12.12 -8.30
N ALA A 149 12.83 12.32 -7.12
CA ALA A 149 12.65 13.55 -6.35
C ALA A 149 13.35 14.75 -7.01
N GLU A 150 14.59 14.59 -7.48
CA GLU A 150 15.36 15.70 -8.05
C GLU A 150 14.81 16.17 -9.40
N GLU A 151 14.43 15.26 -10.28
CA GLU A 151 13.92 15.61 -11.60
C GLU A 151 12.54 16.27 -11.52
N ASN A 152 11.64 15.78 -10.67
CA ASN A 152 10.34 16.43 -10.47
C ASN A 152 10.48 17.83 -9.86
N ARG A 153 11.40 18.03 -8.91
CA ARG A 153 11.66 19.35 -8.30
C ARG A 153 12.20 20.38 -9.31
N ARG A 154 12.88 19.94 -10.37
CA ARG A 154 13.40 20.81 -11.44
C ARG A 154 12.32 21.20 -12.46
N ARG A 155 11.23 20.44 -12.56
CA ARG A 155 10.16 20.66 -13.52
C ARG A 155 9.20 21.73 -13.02
N ASP A 156 8.67 22.51 -13.95
CA ASP A 156 7.60 23.45 -13.66
C ASP A 156 6.22 22.85 -14.00
N ARG A 157 5.17 23.58 -13.64
CA ARG A 157 3.77 23.16 -13.86
C ARG A 157 3.40 22.91 -15.34
N ARG A 158 4.23 23.32 -16.30
CA ARG A 158 3.98 23.18 -17.75
C ARG A 158 4.61 21.92 -18.32
N ALA A 159 5.59 21.34 -17.64
CA ALA A 159 6.18 20.05 -17.99
C ALA A 159 5.27 18.89 -17.51
N PRO A 160 5.29 17.73 -18.17
CA PRO A 160 4.70 16.52 -17.63
C PRO A 160 5.44 16.08 -16.35
N GLU A 161 4.78 15.30 -15.50
CA GLU A 161 5.41 14.61 -14.36
C GLU A 161 6.54 13.69 -14.85
N TYR A 162 7.56 13.49 -14.03
CA TYR A 162 8.59 12.48 -14.28
C TYR A 162 8.24 11.22 -13.50
N GLU A 163 7.87 10.16 -14.21
CA GLU A 163 7.35 8.93 -13.63
C GLU A 163 8.41 7.85 -13.44
N LEU A 164 8.10 6.85 -12.61
CA LEU A 164 9.00 5.71 -12.40
C LEU A 164 9.35 4.98 -13.70
N ILE A 165 8.45 4.99 -14.69
CA ILE A 165 8.73 4.37 -16.00
C ILE A 165 9.77 5.17 -16.80
N ASP A 166 9.84 6.49 -16.60
CA ASP A 166 10.76 7.37 -17.32
C ASP A 166 12.21 7.25 -16.81
N THR A 167 12.44 6.54 -15.70
CA THR A 167 13.79 6.26 -15.19
C THR A 167 14.47 5.10 -15.91
N GLY A 168 13.72 4.39 -16.76
CA GLY A 168 14.19 3.18 -17.45
C GLY A 168 14.32 1.95 -16.56
N VAL A 169 13.85 1.99 -15.30
CA VAL A 169 14.00 0.87 -14.36
C VAL A 169 13.22 -0.39 -14.79
N PHE A 170 12.31 -0.25 -15.75
CA PHE A 170 11.52 -1.33 -16.33
C PHE A 170 11.86 -1.63 -17.81
N ASP A 171 12.82 -0.94 -18.43
CA ASP A 171 13.06 -1.01 -19.89
C ASP A 171 13.41 -2.42 -20.39
N ASP A 172 14.08 -3.22 -19.55
CA ASP A 172 14.51 -4.59 -19.86
C ASP A 172 13.52 -5.66 -19.36
N ASP A 173 12.29 -5.28 -18.98
CA ASP A 173 11.29 -6.16 -18.35
C ASP A 173 11.79 -6.84 -17.05
N ARG A 174 12.80 -6.24 -16.39
CA ARG A 174 13.46 -6.76 -15.17
C ARG A 174 12.77 -6.29 -13.90
N TYR A 175 11.63 -6.89 -13.59
CA TYR A 175 10.87 -6.61 -12.37
C TYR A 175 10.17 -7.86 -11.83
N PHE A 176 9.63 -7.73 -10.63
CA PHE A 176 8.77 -8.71 -9.99
C PHE A 176 7.33 -8.19 -9.99
N ASP A 177 6.38 -9.05 -10.41
CA ASP A 177 4.99 -8.88 -10.06
C ASP A 177 4.74 -9.55 -8.70
N VAL A 178 4.40 -8.75 -7.69
CA VAL A 178 4.07 -9.22 -6.34
C VAL A 178 2.56 -9.16 -6.18
N THR A 179 1.90 -10.31 -6.31
CA THR A 179 0.45 -10.43 -6.09
C THR A 179 0.18 -10.84 -4.65
N VAL A 180 -0.68 -10.10 -3.97
CA VAL A 180 -1.14 -10.41 -2.61
C VAL A 180 -2.63 -10.67 -2.65
N GLU A 181 -3.04 -11.80 -2.09
CA GLU A 181 -4.42 -12.23 -2.01
C GLU A 181 -4.81 -12.56 -0.58
N TYR A 182 -6.00 -12.11 -0.20
CA TYR A 182 -6.63 -12.42 1.06
C TYR A 182 -7.94 -13.14 0.80
N ALA A 183 -8.20 -14.20 1.56
CA ALA A 183 -9.47 -14.91 1.53
C ALA A 183 -9.93 -15.23 2.95
N LYS A 184 -11.20 -15.00 3.24
CA LYS A 184 -11.77 -15.28 4.57
C LYS A 184 -12.55 -16.59 4.56
N ALA A 185 -12.13 -17.55 5.39
CA ALA A 185 -12.94 -18.73 5.69
C ALA A 185 -14.06 -18.36 6.68
N THR A 186 -13.75 -17.51 7.67
CA THR A 186 -14.69 -16.92 8.63
C THR A 186 -14.32 -15.45 8.88
N PRO A 187 -15.12 -14.65 9.62
CA PRO A 187 -14.76 -13.26 9.93
C PRO A 187 -13.41 -13.07 10.61
N GLU A 188 -12.91 -14.05 11.36
CA GLU A 188 -11.63 -13.99 12.10
C GLU A 188 -10.55 -14.93 11.52
N ASP A 189 -10.84 -15.62 10.42
CA ASP A 189 -9.91 -16.55 9.78
C ASP A 189 -9.58 -16.05 8.39
N VAL A 190 -8.43 -15.37 8.29
CA VAL A 190 -7.93 -14.72 7.08
C VAL A 190 -6.73 -15.51 6.55
N LEU A 191 -6.89 -16.09 5.38
CA LEU A 191 -5.82 -16.72 4.63
C LEU A 191 -5.11 -15.68 3.77
N VAL A 192 -3.78 -15.76 3.73
CA VAL A 192 -2.93 -14.88 2.92
C VAL A 192 -2.17 -15.72 1.90
N ARG A 193 -2.22 -15.34 0.64
CA ARG A 193 -1.37 -15.89 -0.42
C ARG A 193 -0.54 -14.77 -1.03
N ILE A 194 0.76 -14.96 -1.06
CA ILE A 194 1.70 -14.05 -1.71
C ILE A 194 2.36 -14.81 -2.85
N ALA A 195 2.24 -14.29 -4.06
CA ALA A 195 2.88 -14.84 -5.25
C ALA A 195 3.82 -13.80 -5.84
N VAL A 196 5.10 -14.15 -5.96
CA VAL A 196 6.12 -13.31 -6.57
C VAL A 196 6.53 -13.93 -7.89
N ALA A 197 6.25 -13.24 -9.00
CA ALA A 197 6.62 -13.67 -10.33
C ALA A 197 7.76 -12.79 -10.85
N ASN A 198 8.93 -13.39 -11.06
CA ASN A 198 10.01 -12.75 -11.80
C ASN A 198 9.60 -12.62 -13.27
N ARG A 199 9.51 -11.38 -13.77
CA ARG A 199 9.19 -11.08 -15.17
C ARG A 199 10.42 -10.96 -16.06
N GLY A 200 11.60 -10.84 -15.45
CA GLY A 200 12.86 -10.73 -16.16
C GLY A 200 13.30 -12.06 -16.80
N PRO A 201 14.23 -11.99 -17.77
CA PRO A 201 14.70 -13.16 -18.50
C PRO A 201 15.64 -14.06 -17.69
N GLU A 202 16.20 -13.57 -16.59
CA GLU A 202 17.19 -14.26 -15.76
C GLU A 202 16.69 -14.46 -14.33
N PRO A 203 17.14 -15.51 -13.63
CA PRO A 203 16.91 -15.65 -12.19
C PRO A 203 17.38 -14.41 -11.43
N ALA A 204 16.53 -13.89 -10.54
CA ALA A 204 16.82 -12.73 -9.71
C ALA A 204 16.37 -13.01 -8.27
N GLU A 205 17.15 -12.51 -7.31
CA GLU A 205 16.87 -12.66 -5.88
C GLU A 205 15.87 -11.60 -5.42
N VAL A 206 14.95 -12.01 -4.55
CA VAL A 206 14.06 -11.09 -3.83
C VAL A 206 13.77 -11.66 -2.46
N HIS A 207 13.94 -10.83 -1.45
CA HIS A 207 13.60 -11.15 -0.08
C HIS A 207 12.18 -10.67 0.19
N LEU A 208 11.36 -11.56 0.73
CA LEU A 208 9.97 -11.30 1.10
C LEU A 208 9.85 -11.43 2.62
N LEU A 209 9.35 -10.38 3.26
CA LEU A 209 9.13 -10.32 4.70
C LEU A 209 7.67 -9.96 4.97
N PRO A 210 6.78 -10.96 5.15
CA PRO A 210 5.42 -10.72 5.61
C PRO A 210 5.45 -10.36 7.10
N THR A 211 4.96 -9.17 7.44
CA THR A 211 5.16 -8.60 8.77
C THR A 211 3.82 -8.35 9.46
N LEU A 212 3.74 -8.72 10.75
CA LEU A 212 2.65 -8.36 11.66
C LEU A 212 3.17 -7.38 12.70
N TRP A 213 2.42 -6.31 12.97
CA TRP A 213 2.76 -5.37 14.04
C TRP A 213 1.52 -4.73 14.65
N TYR A 214 1.65 -4.30 15.90
CA TYR A 214 0.64 -3.47 16.54
C TYR A 214 0.97 -2.00 16.30
N ARG A 215 -0.05 -1.20 15.90
CA ARG A 215 0.09 0.25 15.85
C ARG A 215 0.46 0.77 17.24
N ASN A 216 1.43 1.67 17.29
CA ASN A 216 1.77 2.35 18.53
C ASN A 216 0.61 3.24 18.99
N THR A 217 -0.06 2.84 20.07
CA THR A 217 -1.12 3.62 20.72
C THR A 217 -0.81 3.94 22.17
N TRP A 218 0.38 3.55 22.64
CA TRP A 218 0.80 3.61 24.04
C TRP A 218 1.75 4.77 24.34
N SER A 219 2.51 5.25 23.35
CA SER A 219 3.44 6.36 23.54
C SER A 219 2.99 7.61 22.80
N TRP A 220 2.61 8.63 23.57
CA TRP A 220 2.17 9.94 23.07
C TRP A 220 3.15 11.07 23.42
N GLU A 221 4.26 10.75 24.08
CA GLU A 221 5.28 11.73 24.44
C GLU A 221 6.03 12.21 23.19
N ALA A 222 6.41 13.49 23.16
CA ALA A 222 7.16 14.06 22.05
C ALA A 222 8.58 13.45 21.99
N GLY A 223 8.91 12.79 20.87
CA GLY A 223 10.24 12.22 20.63
C GLY A 223 10.40 10.72 20.97
N ALA A 224 9.32 10.04 21.32
CA ALA A 224 9.28 8.58 21.50
C ALA A 224 8.86 7.83 20.22
#